data_AF-A0A5D0S642-F1
#
_entry.id   AF-A0A5D0S642-F1
#
_cell.length_a   1.000
_cell.length_b   1.000
_cell.length_c   1.000
_cell.angle_alpha   90.00
_cell.angle_beta   90.00
_cell.angle_gamma   90.00
#
_symmetry.space_group_name_H-M   'P 1'
#
loop_
_entity.id
_entity.type
_entity.pdbx_description
1 polymer ?
#
loop_
_entity_poly.entity_id
_entity_poly.type
_entity_poly.pdbx_seq_one_letter_code
_entity_poly.pdbx_strand_id
1 'polypeptide(L)'
;MFEDDANVELDLPENMIPRALRGLGITPAFDRLIDDLSEPDGFFARAAYRFCRGYRRIRPDAVGNRCAFDPSCSRYCEIMFRYHSAPLALGLTIKRLYSCTAANGGFDLPDDIKARLKG
;
A
#
# COMPACT_ATOMS: atom_id res chain seq x y z
N MET A 1 17.83 -18.62 -28.15
CA MET A 1 17.96 -17.16 -28.14
C MET A 1 16.55 -16.64 -28.36
N PHE A 2 15.85 -16.31 -27.28
CA PHE A 2 14.52 -15.71 -27.31
C PHE A 2 14.68 -14.34 -26.67
N GLU A 3 14.96 -13.34 -27.50
CA GLU A 3 14.94 -11.94 -27.11
C GLU A 3 13.95 -11.27 -28.04
N ASP A 4 12.67 -11.41 -27.68
CA ASP A 4 11.62 -10.50 -28.08
C ASP A 4 10.97 -10.06 -26.76
N ASP A 5 11.57 -9.06 -26.11
CA ASP A 5 10.93 -8.36 -25.00
C ASP A 5 9.74 -7.59 -25.58
N ALA A 6 8.61 -8.29 -25.72
CA ALA A 6 7.35 -7.70 -26.16
C ALA A 6 6.91 -6.68 -25.10
N ASN A 7 7.15 -5.40 -25.38
CA ASN A 7 6.61 -4.31 -24.58
C ASN A 7 5.10 -4.24 -24.81
N VAL A 8 4.33 -4.64 -23.80
CA VAL A 8 2.87 -4.57 -23.81
C VAL A 8 2.44 -3.29 -23.09
N GLU A 9 1.89 -2.35 -23.84
CA GLU A 9 1.23 -1.17 -23.29
C GLU A 9 -0.21 -1.55 -22.89
N LEU A 10 -0.54 -1.35 -21.62
CA LEU A 10 -1.85 -1.68 -21.06
C LEU A 10 -2.60 -0.39 -20.73
N ASP A 11 -3.67 -0.11 -21.46
CA ASP A 11 -4.61 0.95 -21.11
C ASP A 11 -5.55 0.45 -20.01
N LEU A 12 -5.23 0.79 -18.76
CA LEU A 12 -5.97 0.38 -17.57
C LEU A 12 -6.58 1.59 -16.87
N PRO A 13 -7.84 1.48 -16.40
CA PRO A 13 -8.42 2.53 -15.59
C PRO A 13 -7.66 2.67 -14.26
N GLU A 14 -7.48 3.91 -13.79
CA GLU A 14 -6.60 4.25 -12.66
C GLU A 14 -6.89 3.44 -11.39
N ASN A 15 -8.16 3.13 -11.14
CA ASN A 15 -8.60 2.36 -9.98
C ASN A 15 -8.18 0.88 -10.02
N MET A 16 -7.86 0.34 -11.19
CA MET A 16 -7.41 -1.04 -11.37
C MET A 16 -5.90 -1.20 -11.42
N ILE A 17 -5.15 -0.13 -11.71
CA ILE A 17 -3.68 -0.18 -11.85
C ILE A 17 -3.00 -0.88 -10.67
N PRO A 18 -3.27 -0.54 -9.39
CA PRO A 18 -2.56 -1.16 -8.27
C PRO A 18 -2.84 -2.66 -8.15
N ARG A 19 -4.08 -3.07 -8.46
CA ARG A 19 -4.50 -4.48 -8.45
C ARG A 19 -3.86 -5.25 -9.59
N ALA A 20 -3.84 -4.68 -10.79
CA ALA A 20 -3.24 -5.29 -11.98
C ALA A 20 -1.73 -5.49 -11.78
N LEU A 21 -1.02 -4.45 -11.32
CA LEU A 21 0.42 -4.53 -11.04
C LEU A 21 0.73 -5.66 -10.06
N ARG A 22 0.03 -5.71 -8.91
CA ARG A 22 0.23 -6.79 -7.92
C ARG A 22 -0.13 -8.16 -8.47
N GLY A 23 -1.18 -8.25 -9.28
CA GLY A 23 -1.58 -9.48 -9.98
C GLY A 23 -0.51 -10.01 -10.95
N LEU A 24 0.27 -9.11 -11.55
CA LEU A 24 1.42 -9.43 -12.41
C LEU A 24 2.72 -9.69 -11.62
N GLY A 25 2.66 -9.70 -10.29
CA GLY A 25 3.85 -9.83 -9.43
C GLY A 25 4.69 -8.55 -9.34
N ILE A 26 4.23 -7.43 -9.90
CA ILE A 26 4.92 -6.15 -9.86
C ILE A 26 4.51 -5.39 -8.60
N THR A 27 5.47 -5.05 -7.75
CA THR A 27 5.19 -4.25 -6.55
C THR A 27 5.06 -2.76 -6.93
N PRO A 28 3.96 -2.08 -6.61
CA PRO A 28 3.79 -0.64 -6.86
C PRO A 28 4.88 0.23 -6.20
N ALA A 29 5.12 1.43 -6.74
CA ALA A 29 6.22 2.29 -6.28
C ALA A 29 6.05 2.73 -4.82
N PHE A 30 4.84 3.15 -4.41
CA PHE A 30 4.59 3.55 -3.03
C PHE A 30 4.59 2.38 -2.06
N ASP A 31 4.24 1.18 -2.53
CA ASP A 31 4.40 -0.04 -1.74
C ASP A 31 5.88 -0.28 -1.40
N ARG A 32 6.79 -0.15 -2.38
CA ARG A 32 8.24 -0.28 -2.15
C ARG A 32 8.77 0.83 -1.24
N LEU A 33 8.39 2.07 -1.51
CA LEU A 33 8.79 3.23 -0.72
C LEU A 33 8.52 3.02 0.78
N ILE A 34 7.33 2.52 1.13
CA ILE A 34 6.96 2.26 2.54
C ILE A 34 7.71 1.05 3.09
N ASP A 35 7.99 0.04 2.28
CA ASP A 35 8.80 -1.11 2.71
C ASP A 35 10.25 -0.72 3.00
N ASP A 36 10.79 0.30 2.34
CA ASP A 36 12.15 0.80 2.53
C ASP A 36 12.29 1.77 3.72
N LEU A 37 11.17 2.25 4.29
CA LEU A 37 11.21 3.10 5.49
C LEU A 37 11.79 2.34 6.70
N SER A 38 12.63 3.03 7.47
CA SER A 38 13.21 2.54 8.73
C SER A 38 12.14 2.19 9.78
N GLU A 39 12.51 1.46 10.83
CA GLU A 39 11.59 1.16 11.93
C GLU A 39 11.14 2.46 12.61
N PRO A 40 9.83 2.66 12.86
CA PRO A 40 9.36 3.89 13.46
C PRO A 40 9.63 3.96 14.96
N ASP A 41 9.66 5.19 15.45
CA ASP A 41 9.70 5.52 16.85
C ASP A 41 8.29 5.53 17.46
N GLY A 42 8.20 5.17 18.74
CA GLY A 42 6.94 5.12 19.48
C GLY A 42 6.29 3.74 19.51
N PHE A 43 5.63 3.46 20.64
CA PHE A 43 5.04 2.15 20.92
C PHE A 43 3.97 1.74 19.90
N PHE A 44 3.01 2.62 19.61
CA PHE A 44 1.90 2.32 18.70
C PHE A 44 2.37 2.19 17.24
N ALA A 45 3.27 3.07 16.80
CA ALA A 45 3.84 3.00 15.45
C ALA A 45 4.63 1.70 15.25
N ARG A 46 5.44 1.30 16.24
CA ARG A 46 6.19 0.05 16.21
C ARG A 46 5.31 -1.18 16.25
N ALA A 47 4.24 -1.17 17.07
CA ALA A 47 3.26 -2.24 17.10
C ALA A 47 2.56 -2.40 15.75
N ALA A 48 2.10 -1.29 15.15
CA ALA A 48 1.47 -1.29 13.83
C ALA A 48 2.44 -1.75 12.73
N TYR A 49 3.70 -1.27 12.76
CA TYR A 49 4.77 -1.72 11.87
C TYR A 49 4.95 -3.24 11.92
N ARG A 50 5.13 -3.81 13.12
CA ARG A 50 5.32 -5.27 13.30
C ARG A 50 4.09 -6.06 12.86
N PHE A 51 2.90 -5.61 13.23
CA PHE A 51 1.65 -6.24 12.84
C PHE A 51 1.47 -6.23 11.32
N CYS A 52 1.62 -5.07 10.68
CA CYS A 52 1.43 -4.93 9.24
C CYS A 52 2.48 -5.74 8.47
N ARG A 53 3.76 -5.67 8.84
CA ARG A 53 4.84 -6.44 8.19
C ARG A 53 4.67 -7.94 8.41
N GLY A 54 4.28 -8.35 9.62
CA GLY A 54 3.96 -9.76 9.93
C GLY A 54 2.82 -10.27 9.06
N TYR A 55 1.70 -9.52 9.00
CA TYR A 55 0.57 -9.81 8.13
C TYR A 55 0.99 -9.93 6.65
N ARG A 56 1.83 -9.01 6.14
CA ARG A 56 2.32 -9.06 4.75
C ARG A 56 3.12 -10.34 4.44
N ARG A 57 3.84 -10.90 5.41
CA ARG A 57 4.65 -12.13 5.23
C ARG A 57 3.82 -13.40 5.23
N ILE A 58 2.75 -13.46 6.03
CA ILE A 58 1.95 -14.68 6.20
C ILE A 58 0.73 -14.73 5.29
N ARG A 59 0.25 -13.58 4.80
CA ARG A 59 -0.96 -13.53 3.98
C ARG A 59 -0.72 -14.21 2.62
N PRO A 60 -1.71 -14.90 2.06
CA PRO A 60 -1.67 -15.36 0.68
C PRO A 60 -1.64 -14.20 -0.32
N ASP A 61 -0.99 -14.39 -1.46
CA ASP A 61 -0.96 -13.40 -2.56
C ASP A 61 -2.36 -13.05 -3.06
N ALA A 62 -3.28 -14.02 -3.10
CA ALA A 62 -4.68 -13.79 -3.46
C ALA A 62 -5.37 -12.74 -2.55
N VAL A 63 -4.89 -12.53 -1.33
CA VAL A 63 -5.40 -11.48 -0.43
C VAL A 63 -4.71 -10.14 -0.72
N GLY A 64 -3.38 -10.14 -0.86
CA GLY A 64 -2.61 -8.92 -1.16
C GLY A 64 -2.97 -8.30 -2.51
N ASN A 65 -3.17 -9.13 -3.52
CA ASN A 65 -3.45 -8.73 -4.89
C ASN A 65 -4.87 -8.18 -5.07
N ARG A 66 -5.77 -8.36 -4.09
CA ARG A 66 -7.11 -7.75 -4.10
C ARG A 66 -7.12 -6.27 -3.74
N CYS A 67 -6.05 -5.75 -3.15
CA CYS A 67 -6.01 -4.35 -2.77
C CYS A 67 -6.03 -3.45 -4.02
N ALA A 68 -7.07 -2.62 -4.12
CA ALA A 68 -7.28 -1.73 -5.26
C ALA A 68 -6.50 -0.40 -5.15
N PHE A 69 -5.86 -0.15 -4.02
CA PHE A 69 -5.19 1.12 -3.74
C PHE A 69 -3.67 1.04 -3.76
N ASP A 70 -3.02 2.17 -4.05
CA ASP A 70 -1.59 2.40 -3.84
C ASP A 70 -1.39 3.57 -2.85
N PRO A 71 -0.66 3.39 -1.74
CA PRO A 71 -0.15 2.12 -1.21
C PRO A 71 -1.27 1.15 -0.79
N SER A 72 -0.92 -0.12 -0.63
CA SER A 72 -1.84 -1.17 -0.14
C SER A 72 -2.38 -0.83 1.25
N CYS A 73 -3.58 -1.32 1.61
CA CYS A 73 -4.21 -1.03 2.91
C CYS A 73 -3.31 -1.36 4.11
N SER A 74 -2.51 -2.43 4.04
CA SER A 74 -1.53 -2.76 5.09
C SER A 74 -0.39 -1.75 5.21
N ARG A 75 0.06 -1.16 4.10
CA ARG A 75 1.12 -0.15 4.10
C ARG A 75 0.55 1.22 4.43
N TYR A 76 -0.68 1.50 4.02
CA TYR A 76 -1.46 2.65 4.48
C TYR A 76 -1.64 2.62 6.00
N CYS A 77 -2.04 1.48 6.59
CA CYS A 77 -2.12 1.35 8.05
C CYS A 77 -0.79 1.71 8.72
N GLU A 78 0.31 1.11 8.26
CA GLU A 78 1.65 1.40 8.75
C GLU A 78 1.98 2.90 8.68
N ILE A 79 1.69 3.56 7.55
CA ILE A 79 2.02 4.98 7.36
C ILE A 79 1.15 5.92 8.21
N MET A 80 -0.14 5.59 8.39
CA MET A 80 -1.01 6.36 9.26
C MET A 80 -0.52 6.33 10.71
N PHE A 81 -0.11 5.15 11.21
CA PHE A 81 0.40 5.02 12.58
C PHE A 81 1.78 5.65 12.77
N ARG A 82 2.54 5.90 11.69
CA ARG A 82 3.83 6.60 11.75
C ARG A 82 3.66 8.11 11.95
N TYR A 83 2.69 8.72 11.28
CA TYR A 83 2.57 10.19 11.23
C TYR A 83 1.37 10.77 11.97
N HIS A 84 0.44 9.94 12.43
CA HIS A 84 -0.73 10.36 13.19
C HIS A 84 -0.83 9.65 14.55
N SER A 85 -1.69 10.20 15.42
CA SER A 85 -2.03 9.56 16.69
C SER A 85 -2.82 8.26 16.43
N ALA A 86 -2.65 7.27 17.31
CA ALA A 86 -3.27 5.95 17.19
C ALA A 86 -4.79 5.95 16.88
N PRO A 87 -5.66 6.75 17.55
CA PRO A 87 -7.09 6.75 17.23
C PRO A 87 -7.40 7.30 15.85
N LEU A 88 -6.70 8.37 15.43
CA LEU A 88 -6.86 8.95 14.09
C LEU A 88 -6.38 7.97 13.03
N ALA A 89 -5.22 7.37 13.24
CA ALA A 89 -4.64 6.38 12.34
C ALA A 89 -5.55 5.16 12.15
N LEU A 90 -6.15 4.67 13.24
CA LEU A 90 -7.08 3.55 13.20
C LEU A 90 -8.36 3.91 12.43
N GLY A 91 -8.96 5.08 12.71
CA GLY A 91 -10.16 5.54 12.02
C GLY A 91 -9.96 5.69 10.51
N LEU A 92 -8.84 6.29 10.10
CA LEU A 92 -8.46 6.42 8.68
C LEU A 92 -8.24 5.06 8.02
N THR A 93 -7.56 4.14 8.72
CA THR A 93 -7.31 2.78 8.21
C THR A 93 -8.60 1.99 8.02
N ILE A 94 -9.52 2.02 8.99
CA ILE A 94 -10.81 1.33 8.92
C ILE A 94 -11.64 1.89 7.76
N LYS A 95 -11.75 3.21 7.65
CA LYS A 95 -12.43 3.88 6.53
C LYS A 95 -11.86 3.40 5.19
N ARG A 96 -10.53 3.34 5.08
CA ARG A 96 -9.84 2.89 3.86
C ARG A 96 -10.11 1.42 3.52
N LEU A 97 -10.17 0.54 4.52
CA LEU A 97 -10.51 -0.88 4.31
C LEU A 97 -11.92 -1.04 3.73
N TYR A 98 -12.91 -0.31 4.26
CA TYR A 98 -14.27 -0.34 3.72
C TYR A 98 -14.38 0.22 2.30
N SER A 99 -13.53 1.20 1.95
CA SER A 99 -13.48 1.75 0.59
C SER A 99 -12.70 0.89 -0.40
N CYS A 100 -11.89 -0.09 0.04
CA CYS A 100 -11.03 -0.88 -0.85
C CYS A 100 -11.82 -1.93 -1.63
N THR A 101 -12.27 -1.55 -2.82
CA THR A 101 -13.07 -2.40 -3.72
C THR A 101 -12.59 -2.24 -5.16
N ALA A 102 -13.02 -3.11 -6.07
CA ALA A 102 -12.66 -2.97 -7.49
C ALA A 102 -13.19 -1.67 -8.12
N ALA A 103 -14.26 -1.09 -7.58
CA ALA A 103 -14.80 0.20 -8.02
C ALA A 103 -13.97 1.37 -7.48
N ASN A 104 -13.54 1.28 -6.22
CA ASN A 104 -12.84 2.34 -5.50
C ASN A 104 -11.39 1.92 -5.22
N GLY A 105 -10.48 2.45 -6.05
CA GLY A 105 -9.05 2.16 -6.01
C GLY A 105 -8.22 3.35 -6.49
N GLY A 106 -6.96 3.11 -6.81
CA GLY A 106 -6.03 4.13 -7.30
C GLY A 106 -5.09 4.64 -6.20
N PHE A 107 -4.58 5.86 -6.37
CA PHE A 107 -3.66 6.45 -5.40
C PHE A 107 -4.42 7.20 -4.32
N ASP A 108 -4.27 6.80 -3.06
CA ASP A 108 -4.87 7.53 -1.94
C ASP A 108 -3.89 7.55 -0.75
N LEU A 109 -3.25 8.71 -0.61
CA LEU A 109 -2.38 9.08 0.49
C LEU A 109 -2.70 10.55 0.83
N PRO A 110 -2.79 10.93 2.11
CA PRO A 110 -2.94 12.33 2.52
C PRO A 110 -1.75 13.19 2.06
N ASP A 111 -2.01 14.45 1.70
CA ASP A 111 -0.98 15.35 1.16
C ASP A 111 0.09 15.70 2.20
N ASP A 112 -0.27 15.76 3.48
CA ASP A 112 0.67 15.99 4.59
C ASP A 112 1.66 14.81 4.75
N ILE A 113 1.24 13.59 4.42
CA ILE A 113 2.14 12.43 4.40
C ILE A 113 2.98 12.43 3.12
N LYS A 114 2.40 12.74 1.96
CA LYS A 114 3.17 12.89 0.71
C LYS A 114 4.32 13.88 0.88
N ALA A 115 4.08 14.99 1.56
CA ALA A 115 5.10 15.99 1.85
C ALA A 115 6.24 15.40 2.71
N ARG A 116 5.91 14.62 3.75
CA ARG A 116 6.90 13.97 4.64
C ARG A 116 7.68 12.83 3.99
N LEU A 117 7.15 12.24 2.91
CA LEU A 117 7.84 11.19 2.16
C LEU A 117 8.77 11.71 1.06
N LYS A 118 8.59 12.98 0.66
CA LYS A 118 9.43 13.66 -0.34
C LYS A 118 10.56 14.49 0.27
N GLY A 119 10.49 14.79 1.56
CA GLY A 119 11.52 15.50 2.33
C GLY A 119 12.40 14.54 3.10
#